data_AF-A0A6G9YKB5-F1
#
_entry.id   AF-A0A6G9YKB5-F1
#
_cell.length_a   1.000
_cell.length_b   1.000
_cell.length_c   1.000
_cell.angle_alpha   90.00
_cell.angle_beta   90.00
_cell.angle_gamma   90.00
#
_symmetry.space_group_name_H-M   'P 1'
#
loop_
_entity.id
_entity.type
_entity.pdbx_description
1 polymer ?
#
loop_
_entity_poly.entity_id
_entity_poly.type
_entity_poly.pdbx_seq_one_letter_code
_entity_poly.pdbx_strand_id
1 'polypeptide(L)'
;MSGRFHDPEGKRFGIPTWPWGSAPGHLRTRRQLARDGQRPGGEYEGQVLRARGGSRGPLKAYLFDADSAVRKRVPSPAQLEALRLARWERSVRACERRGVEATELRECVLRARADIAARRGMGRPGRERNR
;
A
#
# COMPACT_ATOMS: atom_id res chain seq x y z
N MET A 1 5.60 29.21 -9.15
CA MET A 1 5.08 27.89 -9.58
C MET A 1 5.68 27.56 -10.94
N SER A 2 6.31 26.39 -11.12
CA SER A 2 6.95 26.07 -12.41
C SER A 2 5.89 25.63 -13.42
N GLY A 3 5.45 26.57 -14.28
CA GLY A 3 4.53 26.28 -15.40
C GLY A 3 5.08 25.25 -16.41
N ARG A 4 6.35 24.86 -16.29
CA ARG A 4 7.02 23.87 -17.15
C ARG A 4 6.28 22.53 -17.24
N PHE A 5 5.54 22.16 -16.19
CA PHE A 5 4.81 20.89 -16.09
C PHE A 5 3.30 21.05 -16.20
N HIS A 6 2.81 22.20 -16.67
CA HIS A 6 1.39 22.40 -16.88
C HIS A 6 1.02 21.95 -18.30
N ASP A 7 0.39 20.77 -18.40
CA ASP A 7 -0.04 20.11 -19.64
C ASP A 7 -1.32 19.31 -19.38
N PRO A 8 -2.48 19.99 -19.17
CA PRO A 8 -3.73 19.32 -18.83
C PRO A 8 -4.25 18.43 -19.96
N GLU A 9 -3.91 18.69 -21.22
CA GLU A 9 -4.29 17.84 -22.36
C GLU A 9 -3.34 16.64 -22.57
N GLY A 10 -2.20 16.59 -21.87
CA GLY A 10 -1.21 15.52 -22.01
C GLY A 10 -0.45 15.52 -23.33
N LYS A 11 -0.42 16.64 -24.08
CA LYS A 11 0.23 16.74 -25.39
C LYS A 11 1.74 16.59 -25.32
N ARG A 12 2.35 17.00 -24.20
CA ARG A 12 3.81 16.99 -24.01
C ARG A 12 4.27 15.75 -23.25
N PHE A 13 3.49 15.28 -22.28
CA PHE A 13 3.90 14.19 -21.38
C PHE A 13 3.14 12.89 -21.61
N GLY A 14 2.23 12.84 -22.58
CA GLY A 14 1.43 11.66 -22.95
C GLY A 14 0.20 11.42 -22.07
N ILE A 15 0.13 12.07 -20.91
CA ILE A 15 -1.01 12.07 -20.00
C ILE A 15 -1.16 13.45 -19.37
N PRO A 16 -2.39 13.83 -18.95
CA PRO A 16 -2.62 15.06 -18.19
C PRO A 16 -1.60 15.22 -17.06
N THR A 17 -0.88 16.34 -17.08
CA THR A 17 0.24 16.60 -16.19
C THR A 17 0.11 17.99 -15.57
N TRP A 18 0.25 18.05 -14.25
CA TRP A 18 0.21 19.31 -13.50
C TRP A 18 1.50 19.52 -12.70
N PRO A 19 1.89 20.78 -12.46
CA PRO A 19 2.90 21.07 -11.46
C PRO A 19 2.38 20.74 -10.06
N TRP A 20 3.32 20.58 -9.12
CA TRP A 20 3.00 20.31 -7.72
C TRP A 20 2.01 21.34 -7.13
N GLY A 21 0.88 20.84 -6.61
CA GLY A 21 -0.16 21.66 -5.99
C GLY A 21 -1.21 22.24 -6.95
N SER A 22 -1.16 21.92 -8.24
CA SER A 22 -2.08 22.48 -9.25
C SER A 22 -2.99 21.44 -9.91
N ALA A 23 -3.02 20.21 -9.40
CA ALA A 23 -3.93 19.18 -9.91
C ALA A 23 -5.39 19.50 -9.53
N PRO A 24 -6.37 19.21 -10.41
CA PRO A 24 -7.79 19.30 -10.11
C PRO A 24 -8.20 18.50 -8.86
N GLY A 25 -9.22 18.96 -8.13
CA GLY A 25 -9.61 18.38 -6.84
C GLY A 25 -10.16 16.95 -6.89
N HIS A 26 -10.75 16.54 -8.03
CA HIS A 26 -11.23 15.17 -8.25
C HIS A 26 -10.07 14.19 -8.47
N LEU A 27 -8.88 14.68 -8.84
CA LEU A 27 -7.70 13.84 -9.04
C LEU A 27 -6.86 13.76 -7.76
N ARG A 28 -6.72 12.55 -7.23
CA ARG A 28 -6.00 12.29 -5.98
C ARG A 28 -4.90 11.27 -6.15
N THR A 29 -3.81 11.45 -5.39
CA THR A 29 -2.77 10.43 -5.32
C THR A 29 -3.26 9.19 -4.56
N ARG A 30 -2.67 8.03 -4.84
CA ARG A 30 -2.96 6.78 -4.11
C ARG A 30 -2.83 6.92 -2.59
N ARG A 31 -1.91 7.77 -2.10
CA ARG A 31 -1.72 8.02 -0.66
C ARG A 31 -2.85 8.87 -0.06
N GLN A 32 -3.36 9.85 -0.80
CA GLN A 32 -4.51 10.65 -0.39
C GLN A 32 -5.76 9.76 -0.31
N LEU A 33 -6.05 8.98 -1.36
CA LEU A 33 -7.17 8.02 -1.33
C LEU A 33 -7.07 7.05 -0.15
N ALA A 34 -5.87 6.52 0.12
CA ALA A 34 -5.66 5.60 1.23
C ALA A 34 -5.92 6.23 2.62
N ARG A 35 -5.70 7.54 2.77
CA ARG A 35 -6.04 8.28 4.00
C ARG A 35 -7.56 8.33 4.20
N ASP A 36 -8.30 8.40 3.11
CA ASP A 36 -9.76 8.42 3.09
C ASP A 36 -10.38 7.01 3.13
N GLY A 37 -9.59 5.96 3.40
CA GLY A 37 -10.06 4.57 3.42
C GLY A 37 -10.41 4.00 2.05
N GLN A 38 -9.94 4.64 0.98
CA GLN A 38 -10.22 4.29 -0.41
C GLN A 38 -8.98 3.73 -1.11
N ARG A 39 -9.20 3.12 -2.27
CA ARG A 39 -8.16 2.70 -3.21
C ARG A 39 -8.58 3.08 -4.63
N PRO A 40 -7.62 3.23 -5.56
CA PRO A 40 -7.96 3.39 -6.97
C PRO A 40 -8.93 2.31 -7.46
N GLY A 41 -9.97 2.73 -8.17
CA GLY A 41 -10.90 1.86 -8.89
C GLY A 41 -10.36 1.42 -10.25
N GLY A 42 -9.52 2.23 -10.88
CA GLY A 42 -8.90 1.97 -12.17
C GLY A 42 -7.43 2.41 -12.25
N GLU A 43 -6.97 2.61 -13.48
CA GLU A 43 -5.64 3.12 -13.81
C GLU A 43 -5.51 4.61 -13.49
N TYR A 44 -4.29 5.14 -13.62
CA TYR A 44 -4.04 6.55 -13.40
C TYR A 44 -4.56 7.39 -14.58
N GLU A 45 -5.16 8.55 -14.27
CA GLU A 45 -5.70 9.49 -15.28
C GLU A 45 -4.78 10.68 -15.52
N GLY A 46 -3.75 10.83 -14.69
CA GLY A 46 -2.76 11.87 -14.87
C GLY A 46 -1.61 11.76 -13.90
N GLN A 47 -0.78 12.79 -13.88
CA GLN A 47 0.38 12.85 -12.99
C GLN A 47 0.68 14.27 -12.52
N VAL A 48 1.39 14.34 -11.40
CA VAL A 48 2.06 15.55 -10.94
C VAL A 48 3.55 15.40 -11.15
N LEU A 49 4.17 16.42 -11.75
CA LEU A 49 5.62 16.52 -11.84
C LEU A 49 6.15 17.67 -10.98
N ARG A 50 7.26 17.41 -10.28
CA ARG A 50 8.01 18.42 -9.54
C ARG A 50 9.47 18.38 -9.96
N ALA A 51 10.02 19.55 -10.26
CA ALA A 51 11.43 19.68 -10.59
C ALA A 51 12.27 19.20 -9.41
N ARG A 52 13.31 18.44 -9.72
CA ARG A 52 14.31 17.98 -8.75
C ARG A 52 15.65 18.55 -9.20
N GLY A 53 16.45 19.01 -8.24
CA GLY A 53 17.81 19.47 -8.52
C GLY A 53 18.74 18.32 -8.90
N GLY A 54 19.83 18.65 -9.61
CA GLY A 54 20.87 17.72 -10.06
C GLY A 54 20.51 16.99 -11.36
N SER A 55 21.27 15.94 -11.68
CA SER A 55 21.11 15.12 -12.89
C SER A 55 19.93 14.14 -12.85
N ARG A 56 19.13 14.16 -11.78
CA ARG A 56 17.99 13.24 -11.64
C ARG A 56 16.73 13.81 -12.29
N GLY A 57 15.96 12.93 -12.91
CA GLY A 57 14.65 13.28 -13.47
C GLY A 57 13.66 13.87 -12.43
N PRO A 58 12.56 14.48 -12.89
CA PRO A 58 11.57 15.08 -12.00
C PRO A 58 10.93 14.04 -11.08
N LEU A 59 10.50 14.49 -9.90
CA LEU A 59 9.64 13.68 -9.04
C LEU A 59 8.27 13.54 -9.70
N LYS A 60 7.74 12.32 -9.71
CA LYS A 60 6.46 11.97 -10.30
C LYS A 60 5.52 11.39 -9.25
N ALA A 61 4.25 11.81 -9.28
CA ALA A 61 3.17 11.16 -8.55
C ALA A 61 1.99 10.93 -9.49
N TYR A 62 1.50 9.70 -9.59
CA TYR A 62 0.30 9.39 -10.36
C TYR A 62 -0.97 9.82 -9.63
N LEU A 63 -1.92 10.30 -10.42
CA LEU A 63 -3.22 10.76 -10.00
C LEU A 63 -4.29 9.78 -10.49
N PHE A 64 -5.27 9.57 -9.63
CA PHE A 64 -6.41 8.70 -9.87
C PHE A 64 -7.65 9.52 -9.64
N ASP A 65 -8.70 9.24 -10.40
CA ASP A 65 -10.00 9.80 -10.13
C ASP A 65 -10.55 9.33 -8.77
N ALA A 66 -10.99 10.29 -7.96
CA ALA A 66 -11.56 10.06 -6.65
C ALA A 66 -13.02 9.61 -6.74
N ASP A 67 -13.74 9.97 -7.80
CA ASP A 67 -15.16 9.63 -7.95
C ASP A 67 -15.35 8.15 -8.33
N SER A 68 -14.39 7.58 -9.07
CA SER A 68 -14.29 6.13 -9.32
C SER A 68 -13.54 5.35 -8.24
N ALA A 69 -13.08 5.99 -7.16
CA ALA A 69 -12.36 5.30 -6.11
C ALA A 69 -13.27 4.37 -5.33
N VAL A 70 -12.74 3.21 -4.96
CA VAL A 70 -13.50 2.16 -4.29
C VAL A 70 -13.00 1.97 -2.86
N ARG A 71 -13.89 1.50 -1.98
CA ARG A 71 -13.52 1.24 -0.59
C ARG A 71 -12.35 0.26 -0.50
N LYS A 72 -11.34 0.62 0.29
CA LYS A 72 -10.22 -0.25 0.57
C LYS A 72 -10.71 -1.46 1.36
N ARG A 73 -10.40 -2.66 0.86
CA ARG A 73 -10.73 -3.90 1.57
C ARG A 73 -9.90 -3.97 2.85
N VAL A 74 -10.56 -4.16 3.98
CA VAL A 74 -9.91 -4.29 5.29
C VAL A 74 -9.58 -5.78 5.50
N PRO A 75 -8.31 -6.14 5.76
CA PRO A 75 -7.95 -7.52 6.05
C PRO A 75 -8.59 -7.96 7.37
N SER A 76 -9.03 -9.22 7.43
CA SER A 76 -9.56 -9.81 8.66
C SER A 76 -8.44 -9.97 9.71
N PRO A 77 -8.78 -10.12 11.01
CA PRO A 77 -7.79 -10.38 12.05
C PRO A 77 -6.88 -11.57 11.72
N ALA A 78 -7.45 -12.67 11.21
CA ALA A 78 -6.69 -13.85 10.81
C ALA A 78 -5.72 -13.58 9.64
N GLN A 79 -6.11 -12.73 8.69
CA GLN A 79 -5.22 -12.32 7.59
C GLN A 79 -4.07 -11.43 8.10
N LEU A 80 -4.36 -10.51 9.04
CA LEU A 80 -3.34 -9.68 9.67
C LEU A 80 -2.31 -10.52 10.43
N GLU A 81 -2.76 -11.54 11.16
CA GLU A 81 -1.88 -12.50 11.84
C GLU A 81 -0.97 -13.24 10.85
N ALA A 82 -1.56 -13.78 9.77
CA ALA A 82 -0.80 -14.47 8.74
C ALA A 82 0.26 -13.57 8.10
N LEU A 83 -0.09 -12.31 7.82
CA LEU A 83 0.84 -11.31 7.28
C LEU A 83 1.97 -10.98 8.26
N ARG A 84 1.69 -10.88 9.56
CA ARG A 84 2.70 -10.65 10.60
C ARG A 84 3.69 -11.81 10.65
N LEU A 85 3.19 -13.04 10.63
CA LEU A 85 4.01 -14.24 10.64
C LEU A 85 4.90 -14.32 9.39
N ALA A 86 4.33 -14.10 8.21
CA ALA A 86 5.07 -14.08 6.95
C ALA A 86 6.16 -12.98 6.91
N ARG A 87 5.92 -11.83 7.56
CA ARG A 87 6.93 -10.77 7.69
C ARG A 87 8.10 -11.23 8.55
N TRP A 88 7.85 -11.86 9.69
CA TRP A 88 8.91 -12.36 10.57
C TRP A 88 9.73 -13.46 9.92
N GLU A 89 9.10 -14.40 9.24
CA GLU A 89 9.81 -15.43 8.48
C GLU A 89 10.69 -14.83 7.38
N ARG A 90 10.21 -13.77 6.71
CA ARG A 90 11.02 -13.04 5.73
C ARG A 90 12.24 -12.39 6.39
N SER A 91 12.10 -11.86 7.59
CA SER A 91 13.22 -11.29 8.37
C SER A 91 14.24 -12.37 8.74
N VAL A 92 13.80 -13.53 9.26
CA VAL A 92 14.69 -14.67 9.55
C VAL A 92 15.50 -15.05 8.31
N ARG A 93 14.83 -15.28 7.17
CA ARG A 93 15.52 -15.60 5.91
C ARG A 93 16.47 -14.49 5.43
N ALA A 94 16.18 -13.23 5.75
CA ALA A 94 17.05 -12.12 5.39
C ALA A 94 18.31 -12.07 6.26
N CYS A 95 18.20 -12.40 7.54
CA CYS A 95 19.34 -12.54 8.46
C CYS A 95 20.23 -13.71 8.02
N GLU A 96 19.65 -14.90 7.81
CA GLU A 96 20.38 -16.10 7.38
C GLU A 96 21.16 -15.87 6.08
N ARG A 97 20.56 -15.22 5.07
CA ARG A 97 21.24 -14.86 3.81
C ARG A 97 22.43 -13.91 3.99
N ARG A 98 22.50 -13.19 5.11
CA ARG A 98 23.54 -12.21 5.43
C ARG A 98 24.54 -12.74 6.47
N GLY A 99 24.43 -14.02 6.86
CA GLY A 99 25.27 -14.61 7.91
C GLY A 99 24.96 -14.04 9.30
N VAL A 100 23.79 -13.44 9.50
CA VAL A 100 23.34 -12.94 10.79
C VAL A 100 22.54 -14.05 11.48
N GLU A 101 22.91 -14.38 12.71
CA GLU A 101 22.23 -15.36 13.56
C GLU A 101 20.76 -14.92 13.77
N ALA A 102 19.83 -15.87 13.71
CA ALA A 102 18.39 -15.59 13.71
C ALA A 102 17.57 -16.50 14.63
N THR A 103 18.23 -17.15 15.60
CA THR A 103 17.60 -18.13 16.51
C THR A 103 16.46 -17.50 17.30
N GLU A 104 16.67 -16.35 17.94
CA GLU A 104 15.62 -15.66 18.71
C GLU A 104 14.42 -15.26 17.84
N LEU A 105 14.67 -14.80 16.60
CA LEU A 105 13.62 -14.47 15.65
C LEU A 105 12.84 -15.72 15.22
N ARG A 106 13.53 -16.85 15.06
CA ARG A 106 12.90 -18.14 14.72
C ARG A 106 12.04 -18.65 15.86
N GLU A 107 12.52 -18.57 17.09
CA GLU A 107 11.75 -18.89 18.31
C GLU A 107 10.48 -18.03 18.40
N CYS A 108 10.60 -16.71 18.15
CA CYS A 108 9.45 -15.82 18.09
C CYS A 108 8.39 -16.28 17.06
N VAL A 109 8.83 -16.73 15.88
CA VAL A 109 7.93 -17.26 14.84
C VAL A 109 7.25 -18.55 15.30
N LEU A 110 8.01 -19.49 15.88
CA LEU A 110 7.49 -20.76 16.37
C LEU A 110 6.47 -20.56 17.50
N ARG A 111 6.77 -19.68 18.46
CA ARG A 111 5.85 -19.33 19.54
C ARG A 111 4.54 -18.76 19.01
N ALA A 112 4.62 -17.80 18.09
CA ALA A 112 3.42 -17.22 17.50
C ALA A 112 2.58 -18.22 16.68
N ARG A 113 3.22 -19.20 16.02
CA ARG A 113 2.52 -20.32 15.38
C ARG A 113 1.77 -21.16 16.39
N ALA A 114 2.40 -21.52 17.50
CA ALA A 114 1.78 -22.28 18.58
C ALA A 114 0.58 -21.52 19.18
N ASP A 115 0.73 -20.23 19.46
CA ASP A 115 -0.34 -19.38 20.00
C ASP A 115 -1.54 -19.27 19.04
N ILE A 116 -1.28 -19.15 17.74
CA ILE A 116 -2.33 -19.14 16.70
C ILE A 116 -3.03 -20.51 16.66
N ALA A 117 -2.28 -21.61 16.71
CA ALA A 117 -2.84 -22.96 16.69
C ALA A 117 -3.70 -23.25 17.92
N ALA A 118 -3.21 -22.90 19.11
CA ALA A 118 -3.94 -23.04 20.38
C ALA A 118 -5.28 -22.27 20.33
N ARG A 119 -5.27 -21.01 19.87
CA ARG A 119 -6.49 -20.20 19.75
C ARG A 119 -7.50 -20.77 18.74
N ARG A 120 -7.03 -21.40 17.67
CA ARG A 120 -7.91 -22.03 16.66
C ARG A 120 -8.45 -23.39 17.10
N GLY A 121 -7.68 -24.15 17.87
CA GLY A 121 -8.09 -25.43 18.45
C GLY A 121 -9.20 -25.31 19.49
N MET A 122 -9.34 -24.16 20.14
CA MET A 122 -10.40 -23.89 21.13
C MET A 122 -11.80 -23.63 20.54
N GLY A 123 -11.95 -23.67 19.21
CA GLY A 123 -13.24 -23.55 18.53
C GLY A 123 -13.79 -22.12 18.42
N ARG A 124 -14.44 -21.80 17.29
CA ARG A 124 -15.34 -20.63 17.21
C ARG A 124 -16.66 -21.02 17.89
N PRO A 125 -17.28 -20.18 18.75
CA PRO A 125 -18.67 -20.41 19.10
C PRO A 125 -19.49 -20.45 17.81
N GLY A 126 -20.30 -21.51 17.67
CA GLY A 126 -21.07 -21.79 16.47
C GLY A 126 -21.89 -20.56 16.04
N ARG A 127 -21.83 -20.22 14.76
CA ARG A 127 -22.70 -19.19 14.19
C ARG A 127 -24.13 -19.73 14.26
N GLU A 128 -24.89 -19.28 15.25
CA GLU A 128 -26.29 -19.63 15.42
C GLU A 128 -27.04 -19.25 14.13
N ARG A 129 -27.50 -20.26 13.39
CA ARG A 129 -28.31 -20.09 12.19
C ARG A 129 -29.75 -19.98 12.67
N ASN A 130 -30.24 -18.75 12.86
CA ASN A 130 -31.69 -18.53 12.99
C ASN A 130 -32.36 -19.04 11.72
N ARG A 131 -33.25 -20.02 11.90
CA ARG A 131 -34.20 -20.51 10.90
C ARG A 131 -35.39 -19.56 10.82
#